data_AF-A0A9E5AKZ2-F1
#
_entry.id   AF-A0A9E5AKZ2-F1
#
_cell.length_a   1.000
_cell.length_b   1.000
_cell.length_c   1.000
_cell.angle_alpha   90.00
_cell.angle_beta   90.00
_cell.angle_gamma   90.00
#
_symmetry.space_group_name_H-M   'P 1'
#
loop_
_entity.id
_entity.type
_entity.pdbx_description
1 polymer ?
#
loop_
_entity_poly.entity_id
_entity_poly.type
_entity_poly.pdbx_seq_one_letter_code
_entity_poly.pdbx_strand_id
1 'polypeptide(L)'
;MADIVLNRTHAFPLDIAKAKMARMVESFKNKNPGFVDNVSWAEDGCSAAATGKMFDSRFKVSESTFGVEVDLKGFAAKLAKGMAQSRLERTVAEEFPV
;
A
#
# COMPACT_ATOMS: atom_id res chain seq x y z
N MET A 1 4.13 -13.67 -7.27
CA MET A 1 3.43 -14.02 -6.02
C MET A 1 3.91 -13.00 -5.03
N ALA A 2 3.03 -12.12 -4.54
CA ALA A 2 3.44 -10.99 -3.72
C ALA A 2 4.14 -11.47 -2.44
N ASP A 3 5.25 -10.83 -2.08
CA ASP A 3 6.01 -11.18 -0.88
C ASP A 3 5.19 -10.87 0.38
N ILE A 4 4.46 -9.75 0.40
CA ILE A 4 3.57 -9.33 1.49
C ILE A 4 2.17 -9.15 0.91
N VAL A 5 1.17 -9.73 1.57
CA VAL A 5 -0.25 -9.49 1.25
C VAL A 5 -0.97 -9.18 2.54
N LEU A 6 -1.72 -8.09 2.54
CA LEU A 6 -2.36 -7.55 3.72
C LEU A 6 -3.75 -7.10 3.35
N ASN A 7 -4.75 -7.77 3.91
CA ASN A 7 -6.14 -7.43 3.69
C ASN A 7 -6.75 -7.01 5.03
N ARG A 8 -7.43 -5.89 5.03
CA ARG A 8 -8.06 -5.33 6.22
C ARG A 8 -9.47 -4.86 5.90
N THR A 9 -10.41 -5.30 6.71
CA THR A 9 -11.80 -4.87 6.64
C THR A 9 -11.94 -3.46 7.21
N HIS A 10 -12.78 -2.64 6.61
CA HIS A 10 -13.09 -1.29 7.10
C HIS A 10 -14.56 -0.95 6.90
N ALA A 11 -15.11 -0.10 7.77
CA ALA A 11 -16.47 0.39 7.67
C ALA A 11 -16.59 1.75 6.96
N PHE A 12 -15.51 2.22 6.30
CA PHE A 12 -15.53 3.51 5.62
C PHE A 12 -16.27 3.45 4.28
N PRO A 13 -17.02 4.52 3.91
CA PRO A 13 -17.54 4.71 2.57
C PRO A 13 -16.43 4.69 1.52
N LEU A 14 -16.71 4.16 0.34
CA LEU A 14 -15.74 4.00 -0.75
C LEU A 14 -15.00 5.30 -1.06
N ASP A 15 -15.68 6.45 -1.13
CA ASP A 15 -15.06 7.75 -1.39
C ASP A 15 -14.02 8.15 -0.32
N ILE A 16 -14.33 7.93 0.96
CA ILE A 16 -13.40 8.21 2.07
C ILE A 16 -12.22 7.24 2.01
N ALA A 17 -12.48 5.97 1.70
CA ALA A 17 -11.46 4.95 1.60
C ALA A 17 -10.49 5.23 0.43
N LYS A 18 -11.00 5.71 -0.72
CA LYS A 18 -10.20 6.19 -1.85
C LYS A 18 -9.33 7.38 -1.47
N ALA A 19 -9.90 8.39 -0.80
CA ALA A 19 -9.17 9.58 -0.37
C ALA A 19 -8.06 9.23 0.64
N LYS A 20 -8.33 8.31 1.58
CA LYS A 20 -7.33 7.78 2.51
C LYS A 20 -6.21 7.03 1.79
N MET A 21 -6.56 6.17 0.83
CA MET A 21 -5.57 5.46 0.00
C MET A 21 -4.68 6.45 -0.76
N ALA A 22 -5.27 7.46 -1.42
CA ALA A 22 -4.56 8.55 -2.09
C ALA A 22 -3.54 9.22 -1.17
N ARG A 23 -4.01 9.67 -0.01
CA ARG A 23 -3.17 10.34 0.98
C ARG A 23 -2.05 9.43 1.50
N MET A 24 -2.32 8.15 1.70
CA MET A 24 -1.33 7.18 2.18
C MET A 24 -0.24 6.93 1.14
N VAL A 25 -0.60 6.77 -0.13
CA VAL A 25 0.35 6.57 -1.23
C VAL A 25 1.18 7.84 -1.47
N GLU A 26 0.57 9.02 -1.43
CA GLU A 26 1.29 10.30 -1.50
C GLU A 26 2.24 10.49 -0.31
N SER A 27 1.79 10.21 0.91
CA SER A 27 2.66 10.29 2.09
C SER A 27 3.82 9.30 2.00
N PHE A 28 3.59 8.11 1.43
CA PHE A 28 4.61 7.11 1.24
C PHE A 28 5.66 7.55 0.21
N LYS A 29 5.22 8.15 -0.91
CA LYS A 29 6.09 8.78 -1.92
C LYS A 29 6.89 9.94 -1.32
N ASN A 30 6.24 10.83 -0.57
CA ASN A 30 6.91 11.98 0.04
C ASN A 30 7.91 11.60 1.14
N LYS A 31 7.63 10.54 1.92
CA LYS A 31 8.59 10.04 2.92
C LYS A 31 9.76 9.30 2.30
N ASN A 32 9.59 8.71 1.11
CA ASN A 32 10.63 7.89 0.47
C ASN A 32 10.80 8.24 -1.02
N PRO A 33 11.13 9.50 -1.37
CA PRO A 33 11.18 9.94 -2.76
C PRO A 33 12.28 9.25 -3.57
N GLY A 34 13.33 8.76 -2.91
CA GLY A 34 14.41 7.98 -3.56
C GLY A 34 14.10 6.49 -3.75
N PHE A 35 12.96 6.01 -3.25
CA PHE A 35 12.59 4.59 -3.32
C PHE A 35 11.36 4.33 -4.20
N VAL A 36 10.49 5.32 -4.40
CA VAL A 36 9.31 5.23 -5.26
C VAL A 36 9.63 5.89 -6.60
N ASP A 37 9.71 5.09 -7.66
CA ASP A 37 10.00 5.57 -9.01
C ASP A 37 8.71 6.00 -9.74
N ASN A 38 7.63 5.24 -9.58
CA ASN A 38 6.37 5.53 -10.26
C ASN A 38 5.15 5.16 -9.41
N VAL A 39 4.04 5.89 -9.61
CA VAL A 39 2.74 5.58 -9.02
C VAL A 39 1.70 5.62 -10.13
N SER A 40 1.07 4.48 -10.40
CA SER A 40 -0.02 4.30 -11.34
C SER A 40 -1.34 4.19 -10.59
N TRP A 41 -2.32 5.00 -10.96
CA TRP A 41 -3.67 4.93 -10.40
C TRP A 41 -4.59 4.30 -11.45
N ALA A 42 -5.49 3.41 -11.02
CA ALA A 42 -6.56 2.91 -11.87
C ALA A 42 -7.61 4.01 -12.10
N GLU A 43 -8.25 4.01 -13.27
CA GLU A 43 -9.30 4.99 -13.62
C GLU A 43 -10.46 4.98 -12.62
N ASP A 44 -10.77 3.82 -12.03
CA ASP A 44 -11.82 3.68 -11.02
C ASP A 44 -11.50 4.38 -9.68
N GLY A 45 -10.23 4.77 -9.46
CA GLY A 45 -9.71 5.29 -8.18
C GLY A 45 -9.69 4.25 -7.05
N CYS A 46 -10.16 3.03 -7.29
CA CYS A 46 -10.21 1.93 -6.34
C CYS A 46 -8.89 1.15 -6.26
N SER A 47 -7.94 1.37 -7.16
CA SER A 47 -6.66 0.65 -7.16
C SER A 47 -5.52 1.60 -7.50
N ALA A 48 -4.37 1.38 -6.87
CA ALA A 48 -3.13 2.06 -7.19
C ALA A 48 -1.97 1.07 -7.18
N ALA A 49 -0.98 1.28 -8.01
CA ALA A 49 0.27 0.53 -8.00
C ALA A 49 1.41 1.53 -7.82
N ALA A 50 2.26 1.32 -6.81
CA ALA A 50 3.48 2.09 -6.64
C ALA A 50 4.68 1.17 -6.91
N THR A 51 5.50 1.55 -7.87
CA THR A 51 6.71 0.80 -8.24
C THR A 51 7.93 1.57 -7.79
N GLY A 52 8.88 0.84 -7.21
CA GLY A 52 10.16 1.34 -6.74
C GLY A 52 11.31 0.42 -7.14
N LYS A 53 12.52 0.95 -7.01
CA LYS A 53 13.77 0.25 -7.34
C LYS A 53 13.97 -1.07 -6.60
N MET A 54 13.39 -1.18 -5.40
CA MET A 54 13.53 -2.33 -4.48
C MET A 54 12.20 -3.04 -4.17
N PHE A 55 11.07 -2.57 -4.72
CA PHE A 55 9.76 -3.18 -4.47
C PHE A 55 8.72 -2.74 -5.51
N ASP A 56 7.66 -3.51 -5.67
CA ASP A 56 6.40 -3.07 -6.24
C ASP A 56 5.32 -3.23 -5.19
N SER A 57 4.42 -2.28 -5.06
CA SER A 57 3.24 -2.42 -4.23
C SER A 57 1.98 -2.14 -5.02
N ARG A 58 0.92 -2.90 -4.72
CA ARG A 58 -0.43 -2.69 -5.23
C ARG A 58 -1.36 -2.47 -4.07
N PHE A 59 -2.13 -1.40 -4.15
CA PHE A 59 -3.16 -1.02 -3.21
C PHE A 59 -4.49 -1.23 -3.91
N LYS A 60 -5.44 -1.86 -3.23
CA LYS A 60 -6.79 -2.08 -3.71
C LYS A 60 -7.75 -1.74 -2.60
N VAL A 61 -8.68 -0.84 -2.87
CA VAL A 61 -9.74 -0.47 -1.94
C VAL A 61 -11.08 -0.88 -2.52
N SER A 62 -11.88 -1.53 -1.70
CA SER A 62 -13.26 -1.94 -1.98
C SER A 62 -14.18 -1.27 -0.96
N GLU A 63 -15.49 -1.48 -1.07
CA GLU A 63 -16.47 -0.84 -0.18
C GLU A 63 -16.30 -1.24 1.29
N SER A 64 -15.76 -2.43 1.54
CA SER A 64 -15.63 -3.00 2.89
C SER A 64 -14.22 -3.52 3.19
N THR A 65 -13.30 -3.47 2.23
CA THR A 65 -11.98 -4.11 2.38
C THR A 65 -10.91 -3.30 1.67
N PHE A 66 -9.80 -3.10 2.37
CA PHE A 66 -8.57 -2.54 1.86
C PHE A 66 -7.50 -3.62 1.79
N GLY A 67 -6.96 -3.84 0.61
CA GLY A 67 -5.88 -4.78 0.31
C GLY A 67 -4.60 -4.05 -0.08
N VAL A 68 -3.47 -4.53 0.42
CA VAL A 68 -2.14 -4.13 -0.03
C VAL A 68 -1.31 -5.37 -0.33
N GLU A 69 -0.74 -5.40 -1.52
CA GLU A 69 0.23 -6.38 -1.96
C GLU A 69 1.57 -5.65 -2.10
N VAL A 70 2.67 -6.25 -1.64
CA VAL A 70 4.02 -5.74 -1.86
C VAL A 70 4.91 -6.88 -2.32
N ASP A 71 5.46 -6.76 -3.52
CA ASP A 71 6.53 -7.57 -4.07
C ASP A 71 7.87 -6.89 -3.77
N LEU A 72 8.82 -7.62 -3.21
CA LEU A 72 10.12 -7.09 -2.81
C LEU A 72 11.17 -7.54 -3.84
N LYS A 73 11.77 -6.57 -4.53
CA LYS A 73 12.79 -6.81 -5.55
C LYS A 73 14.17 -6.83 -4.90
N GLY A 74 14.80 -8.00 -4.91
CA GLY A 74 16.16 -8.21 -4.41
C GLY A 74 16.22 -8.82 -3.01
N PHE A 75 17.35 -9.47 -2.71
CA PHE A 75 17.55 -10.26 -1.49
C PHE A 75 17.48 -9.40 -0.21
N ALA A 76 18.01 -8.18 -0.26
CA ALA A 76 17.98 -7.23 0.87
C ALA A 76 16.54 -6.81 1.22
N ALA A 77 15.70 -6.53 0.22
CA ALA A 77 14.30 -6.19 0.42
C ALA A 77 13.54 -7.38 1.05
N LYS A 78 13.78 -8.60 0.55
CA LYS A 78 13.18 -9.83 1.09
C LYS A 78 13.57 -10.13 2.53
N LEU A 79 14.81 -9.85 2.95
CA LEU A 79 15.21 -9.95 4.37
C LEU A 79 14.50 -8.91 5.24
N ALA A 80 14.27 -7.70 4.72
CA ALA A 80 13.53 -6.65 5.40
C ALA A 80 12.00 -6.82 5.35
N LYS A 81 11.50 -7.88 4.70
CA LYS A 81 10.06 -8.17 4.55
C LYS A 81 9.30 -8.07 5.86
N GLY A 82 9.80 -8.69 6.94
CA GLY A 82 9.12 -8.70 8.24
C GLY A 82 8.94 -7.29 8.81
N MET A 83 9.97 -6.45 8.74
CA MET A 83 9.88 -5.05 9.18
C MET A 83 8.94 -4.24 8.29
N ALA A 84 9.02 -4.42 6.97
CA ALA A 84 8.14 -3.75 6.01
C ALA A 84 6.68 -4.13 6.27
N GLN A 85 6.40 -5.41 6.49
CA GLN A 85 5.07 -5.92 6.82
C GLN A 85 4.55 -5.29 8.11
N SER A 86 5.30 -5.35 9.23
CA SER A 86 4.82 -4.78 10.50
C SER A 86 4.59 -3.26 10.43
N ARG A 87 5.43 -2.54 9.68
CA ARG A 87 5.21 -1.10 9.42
C ARG A 87 3.94 -0.88 8.63
N LEU A 88 3.72 -1.68 7.59
CA LEU A 88 2.54 -1.57 6.73
C LEU A 88 1.27 -1.91 7.51
N GLU A 89 1.27 -3.00 8.29
CA GLU A 89 0.19 -3.37 9.21
C GLU A 89 -0.16 -2.23 10.17
N ARG A 90 0.85 -1.56 10.73
CA ARG A 90 0.66 -0.44 11.65
C ARG A 90 0.10 0.79 10.95
N THR A 91 0.64 1.18 9.80
CA THR A 91 0.11 2.33 9.04
C THR A 91 -1.32 2.06 8.56
N VAL A 92 -1.61 0.85 8.08
CA VAL A 92 -2.97 0.46 7.72
C VAL A 92 -3.86 0.40 8.97
N ALA A 93 -3.34 0.05 10.14
CA ALA A 93 -4.11 0.10 11.40
C ALA A 93 -4.49 1.50 11.84
N GLU A 94 -3.57 2.44 11.65
CA GLU A 94 -3.80 3.84 12.01
C GLU A 94 -4.78 4.50 11.02
N GLU A 95 -4.69 4.19 9.73
CA GLU A 95 -5.56 4.78 8.72
C GLU A 95 -6.93 4.07 8.59
N PHE A 96 -6.97 2.76 8.80
CA PHE A 96 -8.17 1.92 8.75
C PHE A 96 -8.39 1.21 10.11
N PRO A 97 -8.81 1.95 11.15
CA PRO A 97 -9.25 1.32 12.39
C PRO A 97 -10.49 0.44 12.13
N VAL A 98 -10.54 -0.71 12.80
CA VAL A 98 -11.69 -1.62 12.82
C VAL A 98 -12.82 -1.06 13.66
#